data_AF-A0AAU2I954-F1
#
_entry.id   AF-A0AAU2I954-F1
#
_cell.length_a   1.000
_cell.length_b   1.000
_cell.length_c   1.000
_cell.angle_alpha   90.00
_cell.angle_beta   90.00
_cell.angle_gamma   90.00
#
_symmetry.space_group_name_H-M   'P 1'
#
loop_
_entity.id
_entity.type
_entity.pdbx_description
1 polymer ?
#
loop_
_entity_poly.entity_id
_entity_poly.type
_entity_poly.pdbx_seq_one_letter_code
_entity_poly.pdbx_strand_id
1 'polypeptide(L)'
;MTVTARRELVSPATRNAFRSLATDLTLRIVAELWEDHGFAPIPPDGLKYQDSGQRRTEFMLYAEGVDWSDPNQVRRALLVFEDFIRAYRDPGLRKIRSSPCHMRARSSREPQGRAGPAGV
;
A
#
# COMPACT_ATOMS: atom_id res chain seq x y z
N MET A 1 -6.18 -23.14 31.08
CA MET A 1 -6.10 -21.81 30.46
C MET A 1 -6.19 -21.97 28.96
N THR A 2 -7.40 -21.90 28.39
CA THR A 2 -7.60 -22.02 26.93
C THR A 2 -7.30 -20.67 26.29
N VAL A 3 -6.06 -20.51 25.82
CA VAL A 3 -5.73 -19.47 24.84
C VAL A 3 -6.52 -19.84 23.58
N THR A 4 -7.66 -19.21 23.35
CA THR A 4 -8.22 -19.11 22.00
C THR A 4 -7.21 -18.31 21.18
N ALA A 5 -6.18 -18.99 20.67
CA ALA A 5 -5.28 -18.43 19.69
C ALA A 5 -6.19 -17.99 18.55
N ARG A 6 -6.37 -16.67 18.39
CA ARG A 6 -7.21 -16.13 17.33
C ARG A 6 -6.73 -16.76 16.02
N ARG A 7 -7.62 -17.51 15.36
CA ARG A 7 -7.27 -18.25 14.16
C ARG A 7 -6.91 -17.25 13.08
N GLU A 8 -5.66 -17.28 12.64
CA GLU A 8 -5.22 -16.48 11.50
C GLU A 8 -6.05 -16.84 10.26
N LEU A 9 -6.52 -15.82 9.56
CA LEU A 9 -7.35 -15.98 8.35
C LEU A 9 -6.48 -16.31 7.12
N VAL A 10 -5.20 -15.95 7.17
CA VAL A 10 -4.22 -16.24 6.12
C VAL A 10 -3.08 -17.06 6.72
N SER A 11 -2.82 -18.22 6.13
CA SER A 11 -1.81 -19.14 6.64
C SER A 11 -0.39 -18.55 6.56
N PRO A 12 0.53 -18.96 7.44
CA PRO A 12 1.95 -18.66 7.30
C PRO A 12 2.52 -19.10 5.94
N ALA A 13 2.05 -20.23 5.39
CA ALA A 13 2.50 -20.74 4.09
C ALA A 13 2.18 -19.78 2.95
N THR A 14 0.97 -19.21 2.93
CA THR A 14 0.57 -18.20 1.95
C THR A 14 1.46 -16.96 2.06
N ARG A 15 1.70 -16.46 3.27
CA ARG A 15 2.57 -15.29 3.50
C ARG A 15 4.01 -15.55 3.03
N ASN A 16 4.52 -16.75 3.26
CA ASN A 16 5.85 -17.15 2.79
C ASN A 16 5.96 -17.23 1.26
N ALA A 17 4.89 -17.59 0.56
CA ALA A 17 4.86 -17.57 -0.90
C ALA A 17 5.01 -16.13 -1.43
N PHE A 18 4.26 -15.17 -0.88
CA PHE A 18 4.39 -13.74 -1.25
C PHE A 18 5.72 -13.13 -0.83
N ARG A 19 6.24 -13.51 0.34
CA ARG A 19 7.61 -13.14 0.77
C ARG A 19 8.66 -13.59 -0.24
N SER A 20 8.47 -14.76 -0.86
CA SER A 20 9.35 -15.26 -1.91
C SER A 20 9.19 -14.46 -3.20
N LEU A 21 7.96 -14.14 -3.61
CA LEU A 21 7.70 -13.27 -4.77
C LEU A 21 8.32 -11.87 -4.64
N ALA A 22 8.42 -11.35 -3.42
CA ALA A 22 9.04 -10.04 -3.18
C ALA A 22 10.51 -9.96 -3.65
N THR A 23 11.23 -11.07 -3.82
CA THR A 23 12.62 -11.03 -4.29
C THR A 23 12.78 -10.54 -5.72
N ASP A 24 11.74 -10.69 -6.54
CA ASP A 24 11.73 -10.31 -7.95
C ASP A 24 11.24 -8.86 -8.15
N LEU A 25 10.82 -8.20 -7.08
CA LEU A 25 10.40 -6.79 -7.08
C LEU A 25 11.51 -5.88 -6.53
N THR A 26 11.38 -4.57 -6.75
CA THR A 26 12.28 -3.60 -6.10
C THR A 26 11.81 -3.30 -4.68
N LEU A 27 12.73 -2.92 -3.80
CA LEU A 27 12.42 -2.51 -2.41
C LEU A 27 11.34 -1.43 -2.36
N ARG A 28 11.49 -0.40 -3.20
CA ARG A 28 10.54 0.70 -3.31
C ARG A 28 9.14 0.22 -3.70
N ILE A 29 9.03 -0.70 -4.65
CA ILE A 29 7.73 -1.25 -5.06
C ILE A 29 7.10 -2.01 -3.90
N VAL A 30 7.87 -2.81 -3.16
CA VAL A 30 7.35 -3.53 -1.99
C VAL A 30 6.76 -2.56 -0.97
N ALA A 31 7.49 -1.51 -0.60
CA ALA A 31 7.01 -0.49 0.34
C ALA A 31 5.75 0.22 -0.17
N GLU A 32 5.80 0.77 -1.39
CA GLU A 32 4.67 1.50 -1.99
C GLU A 32 3.39 0.64 -2.02
N LEU A 33 3.50 -0.65 -2.35
CA LEU A 33 2.34 -1.55 -2.40
C LEU A 33 1.69 -1.74 -1.03
N TRP A 34 2.45 -1.75 0.06
CA TRP A 34 1.86 -1.84 1.40
C TRP A 34 1.28 -0.49 1.85
N GLU A 35 2.00 0.60 1.62
CA GLU A 35 1.60 1.95 2.01
C GLU A 35 0.33 2.42 1.27
N ASP A 36 0.17 2.08 -0.02
CA ASP A 36 -1.02 2.37 -0.83
C ASP A 36 -2.31 1.81 -0.20
N HIS A 37 -2.21 0.71 0.56
CA HIS A 37 -3.32 0.07 1.27
C HIS A 37 -3.40 0.47 2.75
N GLY A 38 -2.62 1.46 3.17
CA GLY A 38 -2.64 2.05 4.50
C GLY A 38 -1.98 1.17 5.57
N PHE A 39 -0.93 0.44 5.20
CA PHE A 39 -0.04 -0.22 6.16
C PHE A 39 1.22 0.62 6.37
N ALA A 40 1.79 0.53 7.57
CA ALA A 40 3.06 1.15 7.92
C ALA A 40 4.04 0.05 8.33
N PRO A 41 5.35 0.19 8.05
CA PRO A 41 6.34 -0.77 8.49
C PRO A 41 6.49 -0.69 10.00
N ILE A 42 6.71 -1.83 10.66
CA ILE A 42 7.14 -1.83 12.05
C ILE A 42 8.59 -1.33 12.16
N PRO A 43 9.04 -0.86 13.34
CA PRO A 43 10.45 -0.55 13.56
C PRO A 43 11.34 -1.76 13.25
N PRO A 44 12.51 -1.60 12.59
CA PRO A 44 13.40 -2.71 12.27
C PRO A 44 13.81 -3.56 13.47
N ASP A 45 13.95 -2.93 14.64
CA ASP A 45 14.30 -3.60 15.90
C ASP A 45 13.17 -4.49 16.45
N GLY A 46 11.94 -4.31 15.96
CA GLY A 46 10.78 -5.14 16.27
C GLY A 46 10.69 -6.41 15.41
N LEU A 47 11.56 -6.57 14.41
CA LEU A 47 11.53 -7.70 13.50
C LEU A 47 12.13 -8.94 14.17
N LYS A 48 11.29 -9.96 14.41
CA LYS A 48 11.70 -11.21 15.08
C LYS A 48 12.73 -12.02 14.31
N TYR A 49 12.74 -11.88 12.98
CA TYR A 49 13.63 -12.63 12.10
C TYR A 49 14.15 -11.72 11.00
N GLN A 50 15.47 -11.59 10.91
CA GLN A 50 16.12 -10.88 9.82
C GLN A 50 16.50 -11.87 8.71
N ASP A 51 16.03 -11.60 7.50
CA ASP A 51 16.44 -12.35 6.31
C ASP A 51 17.65 -11.65 5.68
N SER A 52 18.55 -12.42 5.06
CA SER A 52 19.70 -11.86 4.33
C SER A 52 19.29 -11.00 3.12
N GLY A 53 18.09 -11.20 2.59
CA GLY A 53 17.57 -10.43 1.46
C GLY A 53 16.78 -9.20 1.90
N GLN A 54 17.30 -8.00 1.62
CA GLN A 54 16.64 -6.73 1.96
C GLN A 54 15.16 -6.67 1.54
N ARG A 55 14.79 -7.22 0.38
CA ARG A 55 13.40 -7.21 -0.14
C ARG A 55 12.46 -8.09 0.68
N ARG A 56 12.96 -9.23 1.15
CA ARG A 56 12.20 -10.12 2.05
C ARG A 56 12.05 -9.45 3.41
N THR A 57 13.11 -8.81 3.90
CA THR A 57 13.08 -8.02 5.13
C THR A 57 12.06 -6.91 5.03
N GLU A 58 12.04 -6.15 3.94
CA GLU A 58 11.04 -5.10 3.71
C GLU A 58 9.62 -5.65 3.76
N PHE A 59 9.33 -6.74 3.04
CA PHE A 59 8.03 -7.40 3.10
C PHE A 59 7.64 -7.81 4.55
N MET A 60 8.61 -8.33 5.31
CA MET A 60 8.35 -8.76 6.69
C MET A 60 8.08 -7.59 7.63
N LEU A 61 8.70 -6.42 7.42
CA LEU A 61 8.42 -5.21 8.23
C LEU A 61 6.95 -4.81 8.16
N TYR A 62 6.30 -4.95 7.01
CA TYR A 62 4.86 -4.71 6.91
C TYR A 62 4.05 -5.90 7.40
N ALA A 63 4.40 -7.12 6.98
CA ALA A 63 3.60 -8.32 7.26
C ALA A 63 3.52 -8.67 8.76
N GLU A 64 4.56 -8.38 9.55
CA GLU A 64 4.54 -8.58 11.01
C GLU A 64 3.66 -7.54 11.73
N GLY A 65 3.43 -6.37 11.13
CA GLY A 65 2.53 -5.35 11.66
C GLY A 65 1.04 -5.65 11.44
N VAL A 66 0.71 -6.62 10.58
CA VAL A 66 -0.67 -6.99 10.26
C VAL A 66 -1.25 -7.91 11.33
N ASP A 67 -2.42 -7.55 11.87
CA ASP A 67 -3.24 -8.49 12.63
C ASP A 67 -3.95 -9.45 11.67
N TRP A 68 -3.36 -10.63 11.47
CA TRP A 68 -3.89 -11.69 10.59
C TRP A 68 -5.17 -12.34 11.09
N SER A 69 -5.65 -11.96 12.27
CA SER A 69 -6.94 -12.38 12.81
C SER A 69 -8.05 -11.32 12.66
N ASP A 70 -7.70 -10.08 12.31
CA ASP A 70 -8.65 -9.01 12.04
C ASP A 70 -9.08 -9.06 10.56
N PRO A 71 -10.37 -9.36 10.26
CA PRO A 71 -10.86 -9.42 8.89
C PRO A 71 -10.65 -8.13 8.08
N ASN A 72 -10.66 -6.95 8.73
CA ASN A 72 -10.48 -5.68 8.03
C ASN A 72 -9.04 -5.48 7.57
N GLN A 73 -8.08 -5.82 8.44
CA GLN A 73 -6.67 -5.80 8.08
C GLN A 73 -6.35 -6.86 7.03
N VAL A 74 -6.86 -8.08 7.21
CA VAL A 74 -6.65 -9.16 6.23
C VAL A 74 -7.23 -8.79 4.87
N ARG A 75 -8.42 -8.19 4.81
CA ARG A 75 -9.01 -7.75 3.54
C ARG A 75 -8.10 -6.76 2.81
N ARG A 76 -7.51 -5.78 3.50
CA ARG A 76 -6.57 -4.83 2.90
C ARG A 76 -5.27 -5.52 2.48
N ALA A 77 -4.74 -6.43 3.30
CA ALA A 77 -3.53 -7.18 2.96
C ALA A 77 -3.71 -8.09 1.72
N LEU A 78 -4.92 -8.62 1.51
CA LEU A 78 -5.23 -9.37 0.29
C LEU A 78 -5.19 -8.50 -0.98
N LEU A 79 -5.56 -7.21 -0.88
CA LEU A 79 -5.42 -6.27 -2.00
C LEU A 79 -3.94 -5.97 -2.30
N VAL A 80 -3.10 -5.86 -1.27
CA VAL A 80 -1.65 -5.78 -1.44
C VAL A 80 -1.15 -7.01 -2.22
N PHE A 81 -1.56 -8.21 -1.82
CA PHE A 81 -1.16 -9.46 -2.50
C PHE A 81 -1.61 -9.52 -3.96
N GLU A 82 -2.81 -9.02 -4.27
CA GLU A 82 -3.29 -8.89 -5.64
C GLU A 82 -2.41 -7.94 -6.47
N ASP A 83 -2.03 -6.80 -5.91
CA ASP A 83 -1.16 -5.84 -6.58
C ASP A 83 0.30 -6.33 -6.68
N PHE A 84 0.76 -7.17 -5.74
CA PHE A 84 2.03 -7.90 -5.85
C PHE A 84 2.05 -8.81 -7.08
N ILE A 85 0.99 -9.61 -7.28
CA ILE A 85 0.89 -10.51 -8.44
C ILE A 85 0.87 -9.70 -9.75
N ARG A 86 0.15 -8.57 -9.76
CA ARG A 86 0.12 -7.66 -10.92
C ARG A 86 1.50 -7.07 -11.22
N ALA A 87 2.18 -6.55 -10.20
CA ALA A 87 3.51 -5.95 -10.34
C ALA A 87 4.56 -6.98 -10.77
N TYR A 88 4.46 -8.22 -10.28
CA TYR A 88 5.30 -9.33 -10.69
C TYR A 88 5.08 -9.70 -12.16
N ARG A 89 3.81 -9.80 -12.58
CA ARG A 89 3.46 -10.17 -13.96
C ARG A 89 3.82 -9.08 -14.97
N ASP A 90 3.65 -7.82 -14.60
CA ASP A 90 3.91 -6.67 -15.47
C ASP A 90 4.55 -5.52 -14.67
N PRO A 91 5.88 -5.47 -14.62
CA PRO A 91 6.61 -4.41 -13.94
C PRO A 91 6.38 -3.01 -14.56
N GLY A 92 5.85 -2.93 -15.78
CA GLY A 92 5.64 -1.68 -16.52
C GLY A 92 4.27 -1.02 -16.28
N LEU A 93 3.26 -1.78 -15.85
CA LEU A 93 1.87 -1.30 -15.72
C LEU A 93 1.64 -0.24 -14.62
N ARG A 94 2.51 -0.14 -13.60
CA ARG A 94 2.30 0.84 -12.50
C ARG A 94 2.60 2.29 -12.88
N LYS A 95 3.27 2.58 -14.01
CA LYS A 95 3.46 3.96 -14.51
C LYS A 95 2.13 4.70 -14.75
N ILE A 96 1.02 3.97 -14.91
CA ILE A 96 -0.29 4.52 -15.28
C ILE A 96 -1.13 4.89 -14.04
N ARG A 97 -0.98 4.18 -12.91
CA ARG A 97 -1.78 4.43 -11.69
C ARG A 97 -1.17 5.46 -10.75
N SER A 98 0.13 5.73 -10.85
CA SER A 98 0.82 6.80 -10.13
C SER A 98 0.62 8.17 -10.81
N SER A 99 -0.62 8.51 -11.20
CA SER A 99 -0.97 9.91 -11.47
C SER A 99 -1.30 10.57 -10.14
N PRO A 100 -0.46 11.50 -9.65
CA PRO A 100 -0.73 12.22 -8.42
C PRO A 100 -2.00 13.03 -8.59
N CYS A 101 -2.77 13.08 -7.52
CA CYS A 101 -3.82 14.04 -7.29
C CYS A 101 -3.26 15.47 -7.40
N HIS A 102 -3.16 15.98 -8.63
CA HIS A 102 -3.05 17.40 -8.96
C HIS A 102 -4.30 17.81 -9.76
N MET A 103 -5.48 17.53 -9.19
CA MET A 103 -6.64 18.35 -9.52
C MET A 103 -6.44 19.68 -8.81
N ARG A 104 -5.72 20.58 -9.48
CA ARG A 104 -5.62 22.00 -9.12
C ARG A 104 -7.00 22.51 -8.74
N ALA A 105 -7.12 23.03 -7.52
CA ALA A 105 -8.17 23.97 -7.19
C ALA A 105 -8.12 25.09 -8.24
N ARG A 106 -9.09 25.09 -9.15
CA ARG A 106 -9.31 26.19 -10.08
C ARG A 106 -9.65 27.40 -9.22
N SER A 107 -8.72 28.35 -9.19
CA SER A 107 -8.95 29.71 -8.70
C SER A 107 -10.18 30.27 -9.39
N SER A 108 -11.28 30.42 -8.66
CA SER A 108 -12.42 31.23 -9.07
C SER A 108 -11.94 32.68 -9.20
N ARG A 109 -11.58 33.08 -10.41
CA ARG A 109 -11.79 34.47 -10.86
C ARG A 109 -13.10 34.49 -11.61
N GLU A 110 -14.17 34.88 -10.91
CA GLU A 110 -15.34 35.40 -11.59
C GLU A 110 -15.03 36.80 -12.15
N PRO A 111 -15.41 37.07 -13.41
CA PRO A 111 -15.46 38.42 -13.94
C PRO A 111 -16.88 38.97 -13.73
N GLN A 112 -17.08 39.83 -12.73
CA GLN A 112 -18.34 40.56 -12.64
C GLN A 112 -18.32 41.78 -13.56
N GLY A 113 -19.10 41.66 -14.64
CA GLY A 113 -20.21 42.56 -14.86
C GLY A 113 -19.87 43.98 -15.30
N ARG A 114 -19.67 44.13 -16.61
CA ARG A 114 -19.83 45.39 -17.34
C ARG A 114 -21.31 45.80 -17.30
N ALA A 115 -21.66 46.84 -16.54
CA ALA A 115 -22.94 47.54 -16.65
C ALA A 115 -22.67 48.97 -17.19
N GLY A 116 -23.50 49.39 -18.14
CA GLY A 116 -23.32 50.53 -19.03
C GLY A 116 -23.52 51.92 -18.42
N PRO A 117 -23.57 52.96 -19.28
CA PRO A 117 -23.36 54.36 -18.91
C PRO A 117 -24.67 55.04 -18.49
N ALA A 118 -24.56 56.04 -17.61
CA ALA A 118 -25.58 57.07 -17.43
C ALA A 118 -24.91 58.43 -17.68
N GLY A 119 -25.31 59.07 -18.77
CA GLY A 119 -25.03 60.47 -19.05
C GLY A 119 -26.20 61.35 -18.65
N VAL A 120 -25.88 62.65 -18.63
CA VAL A 120 -26.69 63.86 -18.35
C VAL A 120 -26.81 64.22 -16.87
#